data_AF-A0A9X5BD93-F1
#
_entry.id   AF-A0A9X5BD93-F1
#
_cell.length_a   1.000
_cell.length_b   1.000
_cell.length_c   1.000
_cell.angle_alpha   90.00
_cell.angle_beta   90.00
_cell.angle_gamma   90.00
#
_symmetry.space_group_name_H-M   'P 1'
#
loop_
_entity.id
_entity.type
_entity.pdbx_description
1 polymer ?
#
loop_
_entity_poly.entity_id
_entity_poly.type
_entity_poly.pdbx_seq_one_letter_code
_entity_poly.pdbx_strand_id
1 'polypeptide(L)'
;MVSFRKWMDQYKEERSPIGDLARDIAADDTFPKSSKADTLFEYMEECGACEGCFRAFYEAWGMYERERVGEKLFRRKWGAFASLREVDKHH
;
A
#
# COMPACT_ATOMS: atom_id res chain seq x y z
N MET A 1 -0.59 -2.10 9.74
CA MET A 1 -0.80 -1.81 8.31
C MET A 1 -0.57 -3.07 7.51
N VAL A 2 -1.33 -3.24 6.44
CA VAL A 2 -1.00 -4.18 5.35
C VAL A 2 0.27 -3.68 4.65
N SER A 3 1.20 -4.57 4.27
CA SER A 3 2.38 -4.21 3.47
C SER A 3 1.98 -3.91 2.02
N PHE A 4 2.84 -3.23 1.25
CA PHE A 4 2.56 -2.98 -0.16
C PHE A 4 2.36 -4.29 -0.94
N ARG A 5 3.24 -5.28 -0.73
CA ARG A 5 3.10 -6.63 -1.30
C ARG A 5 1.71 -7.23 -1.06
N LYS A 6 1.23 -7.22 0.18
CA LYS A 6 -0.08 -7.78 0.52
C LYS A 6 -1.24 -6.91 0.01
N TRP A 7 -1.05 -5.61 -0.11
CA TRP A 7 -2.04 -4.72 -0.71
C TRP A 7 -2.16 -4.94 -2.22
N MET A 8 -1.06 -5.26 -2.91
CA MET A 8 -1.07 -5.57 -4.35
C MET A 8 -1.87 -6.83 -4.69
N ASP A 9 -2.07 -7.76 -3.74
CA ASP A 9 -2.81 -9.01 -3.96
C ASP A 9 -4.22 -8.79 -4.55
N GLN A 10 -4.86 -7.65 -4.26
CA GLN A 10 -6.21 -7.35 -4.75
C GLN A 10 -6.27 -7.13 -6.28
N TYR A 11 -5.14 -6.83 -6.93
CA TYR A 11 -5.07 -6.51 -8.37
C TYR A 11 -4.67 -7.72 -9.23
N LYS A 12 -4.39 -8.90 -8.64
CA LYS A 12 -3.82 -10.06 -9.35
C LYS A 12 -4.67 -10.59 -10.49
N GLU A 13 -5.98 -10.37 -10.45
CA GLU A 13 -6.92 -10.81 -11.48
C GLU A 13 -7.14 -9.76 -12.58
N GLU A 14 -6.58 -8.56 -12.43
CA GLU A 14 -6.75 -7.48 -13.40
C GLU A 14 -5.87 -7.67 -14.64
N ARG A 15 -6.42 -7.33 -15.80
CA ARG A 15 -5.71 -7.24 -17.07
C ARG A 15 -5.25 -5.80 -17.31
N SER A 16 -4.34 -5.34 -16.46
CA SER A 16 -3.78 -3.99 -16.44
C SER A 16 -2.28 -4.06 -16.11
N PRO A 17 -1.48 -3.00 -16.38
CA PRO A 17 -0.09 -2.95 -15.94
C PRO A 17 0.10 -3.12 -14.43
N ILE A 18 -0.85 -2.63 -13.61
CA ILE A 18 -0.86 -2.85 -12.16
C ILE A 18 -1.13 -4.33 -11.84
N GLY A 19 -2.06 -4.97 -12.57
CA GLY A 19 -2.33 -6.40 -12.42
C GLY A 19 -1.16 -7.29 -12.85
N ASP A 20 -0.43 -6.91 -13.91
CA ASP A 20 0.82 -7.57 -14.31
C ASP A 20 1.85 -7.47 -13.19
N LEU A 21 2.11 -6.25 -12.69
CA LEU A 21 3.02 -6.02 -11.57
C LEU A 21 2.58 -6.78 -10.30
N ALA A 22 1.28 -6.87 -10.03
CA ALA A 22 0.74 -7.62 -8.89
C ALA A 22 1.06 -9.12 -8.98
N ARG A 23 0.96 -9.70 -10.19
CA ARG A 23 1.32 -11.11 -10.43
C ARG A 23 2.82 -11.32 -10.30
N ASP A 24 3.64 -10.41 -10.82
CA ASP A 24 5.09 -10.46 -10.70
C ASP A 24 5.53 -10.44 -9.22
N ILE A 25 5.02 -9.48 -8.44
CA ILE A 25 5.29 -9.36 -6.99
C ILE A 25 4.80 -10.59 -6.20
N ALA A 26 3.69 -11.19 -6.61
CA ALA A 26 3.14 -12.38 -5.94
C ALA A 26 3.94 -13.64 -6.25
N ALA A 27 4.47 -13.77 -7.47
CA ALA A 27 5.32 -14.88 -7.88
C ALA A 27 6.76 -14.75 -7.36
N ASP A 28 7.22 -13.52 -7.08
CA ASP A 28 8.52 -13.24 -6.49
C ASP A 28 8.50 -13.41 -4.96
N ASP A 29 9.00 -14.55 -4.48
CA ASP A 29 9.16 -14.84 -3.06
C ASP A 29 10.27 -14.03 -2.38
N THR A 30 11.20 -13.49 -3.17
CA THR A 30 12.28 -12.62 -2.71
C THR A 30 11.89 -11.14 -2.65
N PHE A 31 10.72 -10.78 -3.20
CA PHE A 31 10.22 -9.40 -3.19
C PHE A 31 10.19 -8.83 -1.76
N PRO A 32 10.77 -7.65 -1.51
CA PRO A 32 10.95 -7.16 -0.15
C PRO A 32 9.63 -6.98 0.60
N LYS A 33 9.57 -7.44 1.86
CA LYS A 33 8.45 -7.17 2.78
C LYS A 33 8.57 -5.78 3.40
N SER A 34 8.85 -4.76 2.59
CA SER A 34 9.04 -3.38 3.01
C SER A 34 7.75 -2.56 2.85
N SER A 35 7.67 -1.47 3.61
CA SER A 35 6.67 -0.41 3.42
C SER A 35 7.34 0.93 3.16
N LYS A 36 8.55 0.92 2.59
CA LYS A 36 9.29 2.09 2.14
C LYS A 36 9.39 2.06 0.63
N ALA A 37 9.05 3.16 -0.04
CA ALA A 37 9.09 3.25 -1.49
C ALA A 37 10.50 2.99 -2.03
N ASP A 38 11.49 3.67 -1.46
CA ASP A 38 12.89 3.63 -1.89
C ASP A 38 13.43 2.19 -1.91
N THR A 39 13.20 1.42 -0.84
CA THR A 39 13.62 0.01 -0.77
C THR A 39 12.99 -0.88 -1.84
N LEU A 40 11.73 -0.61 -2.20
CA LEU A 40 11.05 -1.38 -3.25
C LEU A 40 11.53 -0.94 -4.65
N PHE A 41 11.76 0.36 -4.82
CA PHE A 41 12.27 0.94 -6.06
C PHE A 41 13.69 0.44 -6.36
N GLU A 42 14.59 0.50 -5.38
CA GLU A 42 15.96 -0.03 -5.48
C GLU A 42 15.95 -1.51 -5.88
N TYR A 43 15.11 -2.33 -5.24
CA TYR A 43 14.96 -3.74 -5.60
C TYR A 43 14.49 -3.93 -7.05
N MET A 44 13.49 -3.16 -7.50
CA MET A 44 13.02 -3.22 -8.88
C MET A 44 14.10 -2.80 -9.88
N GLU A 45 14.91 -1.80 -9.54
CA GLU A 45 16.06 -1.36 -10.35
C GLU A 45 17.14 -2.44 -10.43
N GLU A 46 17.49 -3.07 -9.32
CA GLU A 46 18.44 -4.20 -9.26
C GLU A 46 17.96 -5.41 -10.09
N CYS A 47 16.65 -5.66 -10.12
CA CYS A 47 16.06 -6.71 -10.95
C CYS A 47 15.97 -6.33 -12.45
N GLY A 48 16.37 -5.12 -12.84
CA GLY A 48 16.29 -4.65 -14.22
C GLY A 48 14.86 -4.40 -14.71
N ALA A 49 13.96 -3.96 -13.83
CA ALA A 49 12.58 -3.67 -14.18
C ALA A 49 12.49 -2.66 -15.33
N CYS A 50 11.53 -2.87 -16.23
CA CYS A 50 11.34 -1.95 -17.35
C CYS A 50 10.57 -0.69 -16.93
N GLU A 51 10.59 0.34 -17.78
CA GLU A 51 9.88 1.60 -17.52
C GLU A 51 8.38 1.39 -17.24
N GLY A 52 7.75 0.43 -17.93
CA GLY A 52 6.35 0.07 -17.71
C GLY A 52 6.07 -0.42 -16.28
N CYS A 53 6.95 -1.27 -15.74
CA CYS A 53 6.87 -1.74 -14.36
C CYS A 53 7.01 -0.58 -13.37
N PHE A 54 7.94 0.35 -13.60
CA PHE A 54 8.10 1.53 -12.73
C PHE A 54 6.88 2.44 -12.76
N ARG A 55 6.29 2.68 -13.94
CA ARG A 55 5.06 3.48 -14.05
C ARG A 55 3.91 2.85 -13.27
N ALA A 56 3.71 1.53 -13.44
CA ALA A 56 2.70 0.78 -12.68
C ALA A 56 2.98 0.83 -11.16
N PHE A 57 4.25 0.73 -10.74
CA PHE A 57 4.65 0.85 -9.34
C PHE A 57 4.32 2.22 -8.76
N TYR A 58 4.68 3.31 -9.44
CA TYR A 58 4.40 4.67 -8.93
C TYR A 58 2.90 4.94 -8.79
N GLU A 59 2.10 4.49 -9.76
CA GLU A 59 0.64 4.60 -9.71
C GLU A 59 0.06 3.82 -8.52
N ALA A 60 0.41 2.54 -8.41
CA ALA A 60 -0.03 1.67 -7.34
C ALA A 60 0.42 2.17 -5.96
N TRP A 61 1.66 2.65 -5.84
CA TRP A 61 2.19 3.21 -4.60
C TRP A 61 1.42 4.45 -4.15
N GLY A 62 1.08 5.34 -5.07
CA GLY A 62 0.27 6.52 -4.78
C GLY A 62 -1.12 6.16 -4.25
N MET A 63 -1.75 5.12 -4.79
CA MET A 63 -3.04 4.60 -4.31
C MET A 63 -2.91 4.03 -2.89
N TYR A 64 -1.92 3.17 -2.67
CA TYR A 64 -1.63 2.55 -1.38
C TYR A 64 -1.39 3.57 -0.27
N GLU A 65 -0.59 4.62 -0.53
CA GLU A 65 -0.33 5.65 0.49
C GLU A 65 -1.57 6.51 0.78
N ARG A 66 -2.41 6.83 -0.22
CA ARG A 66 -3.68 7.54 0.01
C ARG A 66 -4.60 6.77 0.95
N GLU A 67 -4.75 5.46 0.73
CA GLU A 67 -5.54 4.59 1.61
C GLU A 67 -4.97 4.55 3.03
N ARG A 68 -3.64 4.42 3.16
CA ARG A 68 -2.96 4.42 4.46
C ARG A 68 -3.12 5.72 5.23
N VAL A 69 -3.00 6.86 4.55
CA VAL A 69 -3.20 8.17 5.18
C VAL A 69 -4.67 8.33 5.57
N GLY A 70 -5.61 7.96 4.70
CA GLY A 70 -7.04 7.99 4.99
C GLY A 70 -7.40 7.16 6.22
N GLU A 71 -6.91 5.92 6.30
CA GLU A 71 -7.14 5.02 7.44
C GLU A 71 -6.57 5.60 8.75
N LYS A 72 -5.34 6.15 8.73
CA LYS A 72 -4.73 6.80 9.89
C LYS A 72 -5.56 8.00 10.36
N LEU A 73 -5.99 8.85 9.43
CA LEU A 73 -6.81 10.03 9.74
C LEU A 73 -8.16 9.62 10.33
N PHE A 74 -8.81 8.61 9.75
CA PHE A 74 -10.07 8.08 10.25
C PHE A 74 -9.92 7.56 11.67
N ARG A 75 -8.93 6.69 11.95
CA ARG A 75 -8.69 6.16 13.31
C ARG A 75 -8.46 7.28 14.32
N ARG A 76 -7.68 8.30 13.96
CA ARG A 76 -7.42 9.45 14.84
C ARG A 76 -8.69 10.26 15.13
N LYS A 77 -9.46 10.60 14.09
CA LYS A 77 -10.72 11.33 14.23
C LYS A 77 -11.75 10.54 15.04
N TRP A 78 -11.87 9.25 14.78
CA TRP A 78 -12.76 8.36 15.52
C TRP A 78 -12.36 8.23 16.99
N GLY A 79 -11.07 8.05 17.28
CA GLY A 79 -10.57 8.01 18.65
C GLY A 79 -10.88 9.30 19.43
N ALA A 80 -10.66 10.46 18.80
CA ALA A 80 -11.01 11.76 19.40
C ALA A 80 -12.52 11.88 19.65
N PHE A 81 -13.35 11.47 18.70
CA PHE A 81 -14.80 11.48 18.84
C PHE A 81 -15.32 10.54 19.93
N ALA A 82 -14.77 9.32 20.01
CA ALA A 82 -15.12 8.34 21.02
C ALA A 82 -14.77 8.85 22.43
N SER A 83 -13.57 9.44 22.58
CA SER A 83 -13.12 10.03 23.85
C SER A 83 -14.03 11.18 24.32
N LEU A 84 -14.46 12.07 23.41
CA LEU A 84 -15.41 13.14 23.75
C LEU A 84 -16.75 12.58 24.26
N ARG A 85 -17.28 11.53 23.62
CA ARG A 85 -18.55 10.90 24.03
C ARG A 85 -18.50 10.13 25.36
N GLU A 86 -17.32 9.73 25.82
CA GLU A 86 -17.16 9.08 27.12
C GLU A 86 -17.17 10.09 28.27
N VAL A 87 -16.66 11.31 28.05
CA VAL A 87 -16.71 12.40 29.03
C VAL A 87 -18.15 12.83 29.35
N ASP A 88 -19.03 12.80 28.34
CA ASP A 88 -20.44 13.21 28.49
C ASP A 88 -21.31 12.18 29.24
N LYS A 89 -20.82 10.95 29.52
CA LYS A 89 -21.58 9.90 30.22
C LYS A 89 -21.42 9.90 31.74
N HIS A 90 -20.55 10.76 32.28
CA HIS A 90 -20.25 10.85 33.71
C HIS A 90 -20.68 12.18 34.35
N HIS A 91 -21.64 12.88 33.73
CA HIS A 91 -22.27 14.08 34.28
C HIS A 91 -23.78 13.89 34.45
#